data_AF-A0A6G3MN43-F1
#
_entry.id   AF-A0A6G3MN43-F1
#
_cell.length_a   1.000
_cell.length_b   1.000
_cell.length_c   1.000
_cell.angle_alpha   90.00
_cell.angle_beta   90.00
_cell.angle_gamma   90.00
#
_symmetry.space_group_name_H-M   'P 1'
#
loop_
_entity.id
_entity.type
_entity.pdbx_description
1 polymer ?
#
loop_
_entity_poly.entity_id
_entity_poly.type
_entity_poly.pdbx_seq_one_letter_code
_entity_poly.pdbx_strand_id
1 'polypeptide(L)'
;KLVEKKLRKEKQQFKQEYKLLILGTGESGKSTFLKQIRIIHGKGYNQTEKLSFVASIRSNVFVNIQSAIDIAISLGLEEDDKSLQEAINKVRQFDVEQDTLTESYIDSIDLLCENSFIKNII
;
A
#
# COMPACT_ATOMS: atom_id res chain seq x y z
N LYS A 1 -11.64 3.54 -47.32
CA LYS A 1 -13.01 3.10 -46.92
C LYS A 1 -13.07 2.40 -45.55
N LEU A 2 -12.25 1.38 -45.25
CA LEU A 2 -12.27 0.72 -43.92
C LEU A 2 -11.86 1.65 -42.77
N VAL A 3 -10.86 2.50 -42.99
CA VAL A 3 -10.35 3.45 -41.99
C VAL A 3 -11.40 4.50 -41.60
N GLU A 4 -12.09 5.12 -42.57
CA GLU A 4 -13.21 6.05 -42.28
C GLU A 4 -14.37 5.39 -41.54
N LYS A 5 -14.65 4.12 -41.84
CA LYS A 5 -15.71 3.37 -41.17
C LYS A 5 -15.36 3.07 -39.70
N LYS A 6 -14.08 2.80 -39.41
CA LYS A 6 -13.55 2.72 -38.02
C LYS A 6 -13.64 4.06 -37.30
N LEU A 7 -13.13 5.13 -37.92
CA LEU A 7 -13.17 6.49 -37.36
C LEU A 7 -14.60 6.96 -37.01
N ARG A 8 -15.59 6.67 -37.87
CA ARG A 8 -17.00 6.99 -37.57
C ARG A 8 -17.54 6.19 -36.39
N LYS A 9 -17.23 4.89 -36.28
CA LYS A 9 -17.61 4.06 -35.14
C LYS A 9 -16.99 4.55 -33.84
N GLU A 10 -15.68 4.83 -33.85
CA GLU A 10 -14.96 5.35 -32.69
C GLU A 10 -15.51 6.72 -32.25
N LYS A 11 -15.78 7.64 -33.19
CA LYS A 11 -16.44 8.92 -32.88
C LYS A 11 -17.80 8.74 -32.21
N GLN A 12 -18.56 7.72 -32.62
CA GLN A 12 -19.89 7.46 -32.06
C GLN A 12 -19.83 6.82 -30.68
N GLN A 13 -18.85 5.93 -30.45
CA GLN A 13 -18.55 5.38 -29.12
C GLN A 13 -18.06 6.46 -28.16
N PHE A 14 -17.17 7.36 -28.61
CA PHE A 14 -16.64 8.45 -27.79
C PHE A 14 -17.72 9.44 -27.35
N LYS A 15 -18.75 9.66 -28.19
CA LYS A 15 -19.94 10.47 -27.81
C LYS A 15 -20.78 9.84 -26.69
N GLN A 16 -20.63 8.54 -26.44
CA GLN A 16 -21.37 7.80 -25.42
C GLN A 16 -20.52 7.51 -24.18
N GLU A 17 -19.25 7.92 -24.16
CA GLU A 17 -18.34 7.73 -23.04
C GLU A 17 -18.45 8.90 -22.04
N TYR A 18 -18.70 8.58 -20.77
CA TYR A 18 -18.68 9.55 -19.68
C TYR A 18 -17.29 9.60 -19.04
N LYS A 19 -16.70 10.79 -18.95
CA LYS A 19 -15.40 11.01 -18.29
C LYS A 19 -15.63 11.66 -16.94
N LEU A 20 -15.15 11.01 -15.89
CA LEU A 20 -15.22 11.48 -14.52
C LEU A 20 -13.82 11.90 -14.04
N LEU A 21 -13.72 13.09 -13.48
CA LEU A 21 -12.51 13.58 -12.81
C LEU A 21 -12.76 13.55 -11.30
N ILE A 22 -11.87 12.85 -10.57
CA ILE A 22 -11.96 12.75 -9.12
C ILE A 22 -10.85 13.60 -8.51
N LEU A 23 -11.23 14.61 -7.75
CA LEU A 23 -10.34 15.58 -7.11
C LEU A 23 -10.36 15.42 -5.59
N GLY A 24 -9.24 15.77 -4.95
CA GLY A 24 -9.06 15.68 -3.51
C GLY A 24 -7.58 15.74 -3.14
N THR A 25 -7.27 16.12 -1.91
CA THR A 25 -5.92 16.19 -1.33
C THR A 25 -5.23 14.82 -1.33
N GLY A 26 -3.92 14.76 -1.04
CA GLY A 26 -3.23 13.49 -0.80
C GLY A 26 -4.01 12.59 0.17
N GLU A 27 -3.98 11.27 -0.05
CA GLU A 27 -4.56 10.27 0.87
C GLU A 27 -6.08 10.33 1.14
N SER A 28 -6.81 11.26 0.52
CA SER A 28 -8.29 11.39 0.59
C SER A 28 -9.11 10.19 0.06
N GLY A 29 -8.49 9.06 -0.25
CA GLY A 29 -9.19 7.84 -0.65
C GLY A 29 -9.62 7.77 -2.12
N LYS A 30 -9.19 8.69 -2.99
CA LYS A 30 -9.52 8.68 -4.45
C LYS A 30 -9.20 7.35 -5.12
N SER A 31 -8.01 6.82 -4.87
CA SER A 31 -7.59 5.51 -5.39
C SER A 31 -8.45 4.38 -4.84
N THR A 32 -8.86 4.47 -3.57
CA THR A 32 -9.76 3.50 -2.93
C THR A 32 -11.15 3.53 -3.56
N PHE A 33 -11.71 4.71 -3.81
CA PHE A 33 -12.98 4.86 -4.52
C PHE A 33 -12.91 4.25 -5.92
N LEU A 34 -11.86 4.53 -6.70
CA LEU A 34 -11.67 3.93 -8.03
C LEU A 34 -11.52 2.40 -7.96
N LYS A 35 -10.82 1.87 -6.96
CA LYS A 35 -10.73 0.42 -6.72
C LYS A 35 -12.13 -0.17 -6.47
N GLN A 36 -12.99 0.49 -5.71
CA GLN A 36 -14.36 0.04 -5.45
C GLN A 36 -15.25 0.07 -6.70
N ILE A 37 -15.17 1.14 -7.51
CA ILE A 37 -15.90 1.20 -8.79
C ILE A 37 -15.52 0.03 -9.69
N ARG A 38 -14.24 -0.32 -9.75
CA ARG A 38 -13.76 -1.46 -10.52
C ARG A 38 -14.25 -2.82 -9.98
N ILE A 39 -14.41 -2.95 -8.66
CA ILE A 39 -14.96 -4.16 -8.03
C ILE A 39 -16.45 -4.31 -8.36
N ILE A 40 -17.24 -3.25 -8.22
CA ILE A 40 -18.70 -3.31 -8.33
C ILE A 40 -19.18 -3.29 -9.80
N HIS A 41 -18.55 -2.47 -10.64
CA HIS A 41 -19.01 -2.20 -12.02
C HIS A 41 -18.02 -2.68 -13.10
N GLY A 42 -16.84 -3.15 -12.70
CA GLY A 42 -15.81 -3.67 -13.60
C GLY A 42 -15.71 -5.19 -13.59
N LYS A 43 -14.58 -5.71 -14.07
CA LYS A 43 -14.28 -7.14 -14.05
C LYS A 43 -13.57 -7.59 -12.75
N GLY A 44 -13.55 -6.75 -11.73
CA GLY A 44 -12.72 -6.96 -10.54
C GLY A 44 -11.23 -7.02 -10.88
N TYR A 45 -10.46 -7.77 -10.08
CA TYR A 45 -9.01 -7.98 -10.23
C TYR A 45 -8.71 -9.44 -10.50
N ASN A 46 -7.94 -9.71 -11.55
CA ASN A 46 -7.47 -11.06 -11.85
C ASN A 46 -6.28 -11.44 -10.96
N GLN A 47 -5.84 -12.70 -11.04
CA GLN A 47 -4.77 -13.21 -10.18
C GLN A 47 -3.44 -12.46 -10.39
N THR A 48 -3.07 -12.17 -11.63
CA THR A 48 -1.84 -11.43 -11.96
C THR A 48 -1.86 -10.02 -11.36
N GLU A 49 -3.01 -9.33 -11.41
CA GLU A 49 -3.16 -8.02 -10.80
C GLU A 49 -3.12 -8.08 -9.28
N LYS A 50 -3.72 -9.11 -8.68
CA LYS A 50 -3.60 -9.34 -7.23
C LYS A 50 -2.15 -9.53 -6.81
N LEU A 51 -1.39 -10.31 -7.58
CA LEU A 51 0.04 -10.49 -7.33
C LEU A 51 0.84 -9.17 -7.47
N SER A 52 0.45 -8.28 -8.39
CA SER A 52 1.08 -6.95 -8.48
C SER A 52 0.86 -6.07 -7.25
N PHE A 53 -0.20 -6.30 -6.46
CA PHE A 53 -0.41 -5.56 -5.22
C PHE A 53 0.47 -6.05 -4.07
N VAL A 54 1.05 -7.24 -4.14
CA VAL A 54 1.87 -7.81 -3.05
C VAL A 54 3.04 -6.90 -2.72
N ALA A 55 3.73 -6.36 -3.74
CA ALA A 55 4.81 -5.41 -3.55
C ALA A 55 4.35 -4.13 -2.84
N SER A 56 3.20 -3.56 -3.25
CA SER A 56 2.63 -2.38 -2.59
C SER A 56 2.17 -2.66 -1.16
N ILE A 57 1.60 -3.84 -0.89
CA ILE A 57 1.21 -4.25 0.47
C ILE A 57 2.44 -4.35 1.36
N ARG A 58 3.49 -5.03 0.89
CA ARG A 58 4.76 -5.15 1.61
C ARG A 58 5.35 -3.76 1.90
N SER A 59 5.42 -2.90 0.89
CA SER A 59 5.91 -1.52 1.05
C SER A 59 5.12 -0.76 2.11
N ASN A 60 3.80 -0.80 2.04
CA ASN A 60 2.95 -0.13 3.02
C ASN A 60 3.19 -0.66 4.44
N VAL A 61 3.31 -1.97 4.64
CA VAL A 61 3.55 -2.53 5.97
C VAL A 61 4.86 -2.01 6.56
N PHE A 62 5.97 -2.13 5.82
CA PHE A 62 7.27 -1.73 6.34
C PHE A 62 7.40 -0.22 6.54
N VAL A 63 6.95 0.59 5.56
CA VAL A 63 7.02 2.06 5.67
C VAL A 63 6.18 2.55 6.86
N ASN A 64 4.99 1.98 7.08
CA ASN A 64 4.16 2.39 8.22
C ASN A 64 4.77 1.96 9.56
N ILE A 65 5.31 0.74 9.66
CA ILE A 65 5.95 0.27 10.90
C ILE A 65 7.22 1.09 11.20
N GLN A 66 8.06 1.34 10.19
CA GLN A 66 9.25 2.20 10.33
C GLN A 66 8.86 3.61 10.80
N SER A 67 7.81 4.20 10.20
CA SER A 67 7.29 5.49 10.64
C SER A 67 6.73 5.45 12.07
N ALA A 68 6.05 4.37 12.46
CA ALA A 68 5.52 4.21 13.82
C ALA A 68 6.66 4.08 14.85
N ILE A 69 7.73 3.34 14.51
CA ILE A 69 8.96 3.26 15.33
C ILE A 69 9.59 4.64 15.49
N ASP A 70 9.75 5.40 14.39
CA ASP A 70 10.36 6.73 14.43
C ASP A 70 9.57 7.68 15.35
N ILE A 71 8.24 7.63 15.26
CA ILE A 71 7.36 8.38 16.17
C ILE A 71 7.52 7.87 17.60
N ALA A 72 7.57 6.55 17.81
CA ALA A 72 7.69 5.96 19.14
C ALA A 72 8.96 6.43 19.86
N ILE A 73 10.09 6.40 19.15
CA ILE A 73 11.37 6.90 19.66
C ILE A 73 11.27 8.40 19.97
N SER A 74 10.62 9.19 19.10
CA SER A 74 10.46 10.63 19.33
C SER A 74 9.58 10.97 20.53
N LEU A 75 8.65 10.08 20.90
CA LEU A 75 7.77 10.22 22.06
C LEU A 75 8.36 9.67 23.36
N GLY A 76 9.57 9.11 23.32
CA GLY A 76 10.28 8.63 24.50
C GLY A 76 10.09 7.14 24.81
N LEU A 77 9.96 6.29 23.78
CA LEU A 77 10.07 4.85 23.96
C LEU A 77 11.45 4.52 24.58
N GLU A 78 11.46 4.02 25.82
CA GLU A 78 12.67 3.57 26.49
C GLU A 78 13.02 2.15 26.05
N GLU A 79 14.26 1.98 25.63
CA GLU A 79 14.80 0.84 24.90
C GLU A 79 15.34 -0.26 25.84
N ASP A 80 14.63 -0.52 26.94
CA ASP A 80 15.15 -1.38 28.02
C ASP A 80 15.20 -2.87 27.64
N ASP A 81 14.36 -3.29 26.69
CA ASP A 81 14.32 -4.67 26.21
C ASP A 81 15.24 -4.86 25.00
N LYS A 82 16.26 -5.72 25.18
CA LYS A 82 17.21 -6.10 24.13
C LYS A 82 16.53 -6.72 22.92
N SER A 83 15.48 -7.52 23.13
CA SER A 83 14.75 -8.17 22.04
C SER A 83 13.98 -7.14 21.21
N LEU A 84 13.39 -6.14 21.86
CA LEU A 84 12.74 -5.02 21.17
C LEU A 84 13.76 -4.20 20.37
N GLN A 85 14.95 -3.97 20.93
CA GLN A 85 16.03 -3.26 20.26
C GLN A 85 16.54 -3.94 19.01
N GLU A 86 16.74 -5.26 19.07
CA GLU A 86 17.14 -6.02 17.89
C GLU A 86 16.05 -5.97 16.81
N ALA A 87 14.77 -6.08 17.19
CA ALA A 87 13.65 -5.99 16.26
C ALA A 87 13.54 -4.61 15.59
N ILE A 88 13.67 -3.52 16.37
CA ILE A 88 13.65 -2.14 15.86
C ILE A 88 14.76 -1.93 14.83
N ASN A 89 16.00 -2.26 15.18
CA ASN A 89 17.15 -2.05 14.31
C ASN A 89 17.02 -2.84 13.00
N LYS A 90 16.55 -4.08 13.10
CA LYS A 90 16.34 -4.94 11.95
C LYS A 90 15.24 -4.42 11.01
N VAL A 91 14.08 -4.01 11.54
CA VAL A 91 12.99 -3.49 10.71
C VAL A 91 13.34 -2.12 10.12
N ARG A 92 14.09 -1.26 10.83
CA ARG A 92 14.57 0.03 10.28
C ARG A 92 15.57 -0.13 9.14
N GLN A 93 16.38 -1.19 9.13
CA GLN A 93 17.35 -1.45 8.08
C GLN A 93 16.75 -2.16 6.85
N PHE A 94 15.50 -2.60 6.92
CA PHE A 94 14.87 -3.32 5.82
C PHE A 94 14.64 -2.43 4.60
N ASP A 95 15.20 -2.85 3.48
CA ASP A 95 14.97 -2.26 2.16
C ASP A 95 13.83 -3.02 1.46
N VAL A 96 12.73 -2.31 1.21
CA VAL A 96 11.53 -2.89 0.58
C VAL A 96 11.78 -3.37 -0.85
N GLU A 97 12.73 -2.76 -1.57
CA GLU A 97 13.05 -3.10 -2.95
C GLU A 97 14.08 -4.22 -3.07
N GLN A 98 15.06 -4.25 -2.16
CA GLN A 98 16.21 -5.16 -2.26
C GLN A 98 16.08 -6.41 -1.38
N ASP A 99 15.44 -6.31 -0.22
CA ASP A 99 15.44 -7.41 0.72
C ASP A 99 14.40 -8.47 0.39
N THR A 100 14.59 -9.67 0.95
CA THR A 100 13.57 -10.72 0.93
C THR A 100 12.93 -10.82 2.30
N LEU A 101 11.60 -10.89 2.35
CA LEU A 101 10.88 -11.10 3.60
C LEU A 101 11.14 -12.54 4.09
N THR A 102 11.78 -12.66 5.26
CA THR A 102 12.03 -13.93 5.94
C THR A 102 11.13 -14.06 7.17
N GLU A 103 10.91 -15.28 7.67
CA GLU A 103 10.14 -15.52 8.91
C GLU A 103 10.67 -14.67 10.07
N SER A 104 11.99 -14.52 10.14
CA SER A 104 12.63 -13.72 11.18
C SER A 104 12.24 -12.23 11.14
N TYR A 105 11.87 -11.66 9.99
CA TYR A 105 11.32 -10.30 9.91
C TYR A 105 9.86 -10.25 10.37
N ILE A 106 9.10 -11.32 10.12
CA ILE A 106 7.70 -11.44 10.57
C ILE A 106 7.68 -11.46 12.10
N ASP A 107 8.53 -12.28 12.72
CA ASP A 107 8.66 -12.33 14.19
C ASP A 107 9.00 -10.96 14.79
N SER A 108 9.85 -10.18 14.11
CA SER A 108 10.21 -8.83 14.55
C SER A 108 9.04 -7.86 14.43
N ILE A 109 8.28 -7.94 13.34
CA ILE A 109 7.07 -7.13 13.13
C ILE A 109 6.00 -7.46 14.17
N ASP A 110 5.77 -8.74 14.44
CA ASP A 110 4.78 -9.19 15.42
C ASP A 110 5.15 -8.68 16.82
N LEU A 111 6.41 -8.82 17.23
CA LEU A 111 6.90 -8.26 18.50
C LEU A 111 6.68 -6.74 18.60
N LEU A 112 6.95 -6.00 17.53
CA LEU A 112 6.74 -4.55 17.49
C LEU A 112 5.25 -4.18 17.57
N CYS A 113 4.37 -4.95 16.92
CA CYS A 113 2.93 -4.71 16.95
C CYS A 113 2.28 -5.10 18.28
N GLU A 114 2.89 -6.01 19.04
CA GLU A 114 2.47 -6.38 20.39
C GLU A 114 2.92 -5.37 21.45
N ASN A 115 3.98 -4.60 21.18
CA ASN A 115 4.46 -3.56 22.08
C ASN A 115 3.38 -2.49 22.32
N SER A 116 3.03 -2.26 23.58
CA SER A 116 1.94 -1.35 23.97
C SER A 116 2.15 0.09 23.50
N PHE A 117 3.38 0.56 23.44
CA PHE A 117 3.70 1.92 23.05
C PHE A 117 3.59 2.12 21.54
N ILE A 118 4.17 1.21 20.75
CA ILE A 118 4.09 1.21 19.28
C ILE A 118 2.64 0.99 18.84
N LYS A 119 1.91 0.09 19.50
CA LYS A 119 0.50 -0.17 19.24
C LYS A 119 -0.41 1.03 19.49
N ASN A 120 -0.03 1.97 20.34
CA ASN A 120 -0.80 3.21 20.55
C ASN A 120 -0.55 4.25 19.45
N ILE A 121 0.46 4.05 18.61
CA ILE A 121 0.83 4.95 17.50
C ILE A 121 0.21 4.46 16.17
N ILE A 122 0.14 3.14 15.98
CA ILE A 122 -0.50 2.48 14.84
C ILE A 122 -2.03 2.59 14.96
#